data_AF-A0A6B3TMS2-F1
#
_entry.id   AF-A0A6B3TMS2-F1
#
_cell.length_a   1.000
_cell.length_b   1.000
_cell.length_c   1.000
_cell.angle_alpha   90.00
_cell.angle_beta   90.00
_cell.angle_gamma   90.00
#
_symmetry.space_group_name_H-M   'P 1'
#
loop_
_entity.id
_entity.type
_entity.pdbx_description
1 polymer ?
#
loop_
_entity_poly.entity_id
_entity_poly.type
_entity_poly.pdbx_seq_one_letter_code
_entity_poly.pdbx_strand_id
1 'polypeptide(L)' 'MLRMFLMGKYYYHVFQHRHNELLQKDCLCEELRVKLKIKSIYHISKAIELGARLQFS' A
#
# COMPACT_ATOMS: atom_id res chain seq x y z
N MET A 1 -3.93 15.76 -16.07
CA MET A 1 -4.95 15.28 -15.10
C MET A 1 -4.79 13.80 -14.76
N LEU A 2 -4.78 12.88 -15.74
CA LEU A 2 -4.65 11.44 -15.49
C LEU A 2 -3.37 11.07 -14.68
N ARG A 3 -2.21 11.62 -15.05
CA ARG A 3 -0.95 11.38 -14.34
C ARG A 3 -0.98 11.82 -12.87
N MET A 4 -1.53 13.00 -12.59
CA MET A 4 -1.71 13.48 -11.20
C MET A 4 -2.63 12.56 -10.40
N PHE A 5 -3.71 12.07 -11.01
CA PHE A 5 -4.63 11.12 -10.37
C PHE A 5 -3.96 9.78 -10.08
N LEU A 6 -3.19 9.25 -11.03
CA LEU A 6 -2.38 8.04 -10.83
C LEU A 6 -1.34 8.23 -9.74
N MET A 7 -0.72 9.41 -9.67
CA MET A 7 0.26 9.73 -8.64
C MET A 7 -0.38 9.86 -7.25
N GLY A 8 -1.56 10.46 -7.15
CA GLY A 8 -2.34 10.48 -5.90
C GLY A 8 -2.68 9.07 -5.40
N LYS A 9 -3.13 8.19 -6.31
CA LYS A 9 -3.37 6.77 -5.99
C LYS A 9 -2.10 6.05 -5.57
N TYR A 10 -0.99 6.28 -6.28
CA TYR A 10 0.30 5.68 -5.95
C TYR A 10 0.68 6.01 -4.51
N TYR A 11 0.69 7.29 -4.15
CA TYR A 11 1.02 7.71 -2.79
C TYR A 11 0.04 7.18 -1.76
N TYR A 12 -1.27 7.18 -2.05
CA TYR A 12 -2.28 6.57 -1.17
C TYR A 12 -1.93 5.10 -0.84
N HIS A 13 -1.57 4.30 -1.84
CA HIS A 13 -1.19 2.91 -1.61
C HIS A 13 0.13 2.79 -0.85
N VAL A 14 1.13 3.63 -1.10
CA VAL A 14 2.38 3.68 -0.31
C VAL A 14 2.09 3.99 1.16
N PHE A 15 1.25 5.00 1.44
CA PHE A 15 0.89 5.37 2.81
C PHE A 15 0.15 4.24 3.53
N GLN A 16 -0.83 3.62 2.87
CA GLN A 16 -1.60 2.52 3.47
C GLN A 16 -0.73 1.28 3.72
N HIS A 17 0.22 0.97 2.83
CA HIS A 17 1.20 -0.09 3.06
C HIS A 17 1.97 0.14 4.36
N ARG A 18 2.62 1.32 4.50
CA ARG A 18 3.38 1.69 5.69
C ARG A 18 2.52 1.73 6.96
N HIS A 19 1.30 2.25 6.87
CA HIS A 19 0.37 2.27 7.99
C HIS A 19 0.05 0.85 8.49
N ASN A 20 -0.24 -0.08 7.58
CA ASN A 20 -0.48 -1.48 7.95
C ASN A 20 0.79 -2.16 8.51
N GLU A 21 1.99 -1.82 8.03
CA GLU A 21 3.24 -2.32 8.63
C GLU A 21 3.46 -1.80 10.06
N LEU A 22 3.14 -0.54 10.32
CA LEU A 22 3.20 0.03 11.67
C LEU A 22 2.22 -0.67 12.60
N LEU A 23 0.96 -0.81 12.18
CA LEU A 23 -0.05 -1.53 12.97
C LEU A 23 0.34 -2.98 13.26
N GLN A 24 1.06 -3.66 12.35
CA GLN A 24 1.53 -5.03 12.59
C GLN A 24 2.56 -5.13 13.71
N LYS A 25 3.44 -4.12 13.87
CA LYS A 25 4.54 -4.16 14.85
C LYS A 25 4.02 -4.22 16.28
N ASP A 26 2.96 -3.47 16.55
CA ASP A 26 2.38 -3.35 17.89
C ASP A 26 1.16 -4.27 18.09
N CYS A 27 0.86 -5.14 17.12
CA CYS A 27 -0.32 -6.00 17.17
C CYS A 27 -0.07 -7.27 18.01
N LEU A 28 -0.77 -7.38 19.14
CA LEU A 28 -0.73 -8.55 20.01
C LEU A 28 -1.62 -9.71 19.50
N CYS A 29 -2.63 -9.41 18.69
CA CYS A 29 -3.55 -10.40 18.16
C CYS A 29 -3.03 -10.98 16.84
N GLU A 30 -2.68 -12.27 16.84
CA GLU A 30 -2.13 -12.94 15.65
C GLU A 30 -3.06 -12.92 14.44
N GLU A 31 -4.35 -13.16 14.65
CA GLU A 31 -5.33 -13.13 13.57
C GLU A 31 -5.38 -11.73 12.91
N LEU A 32 -5.38 -10.68 13.73
CA LEU A 32 -5.36 -9.31 13.24
C LEU A 32 -4.02 -8.98 12.57
N ARG A 33 -2.89 -9.43 13.13
CA ARG A 33 -1.55 -9.26 12.55
C ARG A 33 -1.46 -9.86 11.15
N VAL A 34 -1.98 -11.07 10.95
CA VAL A 34 -2.06 -11.71 9.63
C VAL A 34 -2.92 -10.90 8.66
N LYS A 35 -4.10 -10.42 9.10
CA LYS A 35 -4.97 -9.56 8.27
C LYS A 35 -4.27 -8.26 7.85
N LEU A 36 -3.56 -7.62 8.77
CA LEU A 36 -2.77 -6.40 8.48
C LEU A 36 -1.61 -6.70 7.52
N LYS A 37 -0.95 -7.86 7.65
CA LYS A 37 0.08 -8.31 6.72
C LYS A 37 -0.46 -8.46 5.29
N ILE A 38 -1.62 -9.11 5.13
CA ILE A 38 -2.29 -9.26 3.84
C ILE A 38 -2.62 -7.88 3.24
N LYS A 39 -3.16 -6.96 4.05
CA LYS A 39 -3.44 -5.57 3.60
C LYS A 39 -2.17 -4.84 3.18
N SER A 40 -1.10 -4.95 3.95
CA SER A 40 0.20 -4.36 3.62
C SER A 40 0.70 -4.86 2.27
N ILE A 41 0.67 -6.17 2.03
CA ILE A 41 1.07 -6.81 0.76
C ILE A 41 0.20 -6.33 -0.41
N TYR A 42 -1.11 -6.25 -0.22
CA TYR A 42 -2.02 -5.71 -1.22
C TYR A 42 -1.64 -4.28 -1.62
N HIS A 43 -1.43 -3.40 -0.64
CA HIS A 43 -1.14 -2.00 -0.91
C HIS A 43 0.23 -1.79 -1.59
N ILE A 44 1.28 -2.52 -1.19
CA ILE A 44 2.58 -2.42 -1.89
C ILE A 44 2.49 -2.95 -3.32
N SER A 45 1.76 -4.05 -3.55
CA SER A 45 1.54 -4.59 -4.90
C SER A 45 0.83 -3.57 -5.82
N LYS A 46 -0.22 -2.91 -5.32
CA LYS A 46 -0.90 -1.83 -6.05
C LYS A 46 0.01 -0.62 -6.28
N ALA A 47 0.85 -0.25 -5.33
CA ALA A 47 1.82 0.83 -5.50
C ALA A 47 2.85 0.50 -6.59
N ILE A 48 3.33 -0.74 -6.66
CA ILE A 48 4.24 -1.20 -7.73
C ILE A 48 3.54 -1.14 -9.09
N GLU A 49 2.32 -1.65 -9.20
CA GLU A 49 1.52 -1.60 -10.44
C GLU A 49 1.32 -0.16 -10.93
N LEU A 50 0.96 0.75 -10.02
CA LEU A 50 0.77 2.17 -10.35
C LEU A 50 2.10 2.86 -10.69
N GLY A 51 3.19 2.52 -9.98
CA GLY A 51 4.52 3.03 -10.24
C GLY A 51 5.02 2.64 -11.63
N ALA A 52 4.81 1.38 -12.03
CA ALA A 52 5.10 0.93 -13.40
C ALA A 52 4.30 1.74 -14.42
N ARG A 53 2.98 1.92 -14.21
CA ARG A 53 2.15 2.75 -15.10
C ARG A 53 2.64 4.19 -15.19
N LEU A 54 3.12 4.79 -14.10
CA LEU A 54 3.64 6.16 -14.07
C LEU A 54 5.00 6.32 -14.77
N GLN A 55 5.81 5.25 -14.82
CA GLN A 55 7.07 5.24 -15.57
C GLN A 55 6.84 5.15 -17.09
N PHE A 56 5.74 4.52 -17.51
CA PHE A 56 5.37 4.35 -18.91
C PHE A 56 4.21 5.26 -19.35
N SER A 57 3.84 6.30 -18.57
CA SER A 57 2.77 7.28 -18.86
C SER A 57 3.25 8.66 -19.23
#